data_AF-A0A561U3M9-F1
#
_entry.id   AF-A0A561U3M9-F1
#
_cell.length_a   1.000
_cell.length_b   1.000
_cell.length_c   1.000
_cell.angle_alpha   90.00
_cell.angle_beta   90.00
_cell.angle_gamma   90.00
#
_symmetry.space_group_name_H-M   'P 1'
#
loop_
_entity.id
_entity.type
_entity.pdbx_description
1 polymer ?
#
loop_
_entity_poly.entity_id
_entity_poly.type
_entity_poly.pdbx_seq_one_letter_code
_entity_poly.pdbx_strand_id
1 'polypeptide(L)'
;MDGRSARWAGYREKRRKELVDAACNAIAKHGPDVSVEQMAEEAGVARPRLYKYFNDTGDLGAAIAERVAEMVTDELAPMFNPSGTPREMIRAAIGAHTNWLAEHGNLYRYLSMNSATGEAGQNVITDVKTVIARQVIGLFQHFLDQFGIQPPVMQPLAFGIVGLVESSAGSWQEDPDGLTLDELTDWLCDWTWCLLDRSLQSYGIEMDPDLPLLEGDSAEE
;
A
#
# COMPACT_ATOMS: atom_id res chain seq x y z
N MET A 1 36.23 -12.35 10.06
CA MET A 1 34.92 -11.80 10.47
C MET A 1 34.21 -12.85 11.32
N ASP A 2 33.84 -12.50 12.54
CA ASP A 2 33.46 -13.46 13.60
C ASP A 2 31.99 -13.86 13.49
N GLY A 3 31.69 -15.15 13.29
CA GLY A 3 30.32 -15.66 13.07
C GLY A 3 29.36 -15.44 14.25
N ARG A 4 29.87 -15.08 15.43
CA ARG A 4 29.07 -14.75 16.61
C ARG A 4 28.39 -13.38 16.50
N SER A 5 29.06 -12.38 15.91
CA SER A 5 28.45 -11.04 15.71
C SER A 5 27.34 -11.09 14.67
N ALA A 6 27.52 -11.87 13.60
CA ALA A 6 26.50 -12.11 12.59
C ALA A 6 25.26 -12.85 13.15
N ARG A 7 25.48 -13.88 13.99
CA ARG A 7 24.38 -14.60 14.67
C ARG A 7 23.61 -13.73 15.66
N TRP A 8 24.31 -12.88 16.41
CA TRP A 8 23.67 -11.94 17.35
C TRP A 8 22.90 -10.84 16.63
N ALA A 9 23.44 -10.32 15.52
CA ALA A 9 22.75 -9.36 14.68
C ALA A 9 21.45 -9.95 14.10
N GLY A 10 21.50 -11.17 13.54
CA GLY A 10 20.31 -11.86 13.03
C GLY A 10 19.27 -12.16 14.12
N TYR A 11 19.70 -12.53 15.33
CA TYR A 11 18.79 -12.71 16.46
C TYR A 11 18.13 -11.40 16.90
N ARG A 12 18.90 -10.31 16.99
CA ARG A 12 18.39 -8.99 17.34
C ARG A 12 17.36 -8.52 16.31
N GLU A 13 17.66 -8.69 15.03
CA GLU A 13 16.78 -8.29 13.93
C GLU A 13 15.45 -9.06 13.96
N LYS A 14 15.51 -10.39 14.08
CA LYS A 14 14.31 -11.21 14.24
C LYS A 14 13.47 -10.75 15.43
N ARG A 15 14.12 -10.47 16.57
CA ARG A 15 13.40 -10.02 17.76
C ARG A 15 12.81 -8.62 17.58
N ARG A 16 13.47 -7.73 16.84
CA ARG A 16 12.94 -6.41 16.50
C ARG A 16 11.66 -6.57 15.68
N LYS A 17 11.65 -7.42 14.65
CA LYS A 17 10.44 -7.73 13.85
C LYS A 17 9.29 -8.27 14.70
N GLU A 18 9.54 -9.24 15.58
CA GLU A 18 8.52 -9.78 16.50
C GLU A 18 7.90 -8.70 17.40
N LEU A 19 8.70 -7.73 17.86
CA LEU A 19 8.21 -6.61 18.68
C LEU A 19 7.38 -5.63 17.85
N VAL A 20 7.76 -5.39 16.59
CA VAL A 20 7.00 -4.53 15.68
C VAL A 20 5.66 -5.18 15.32
N ASP A 21 5.63 -6.48 15.01
CA ASP A 21 4.38 -7.21 14.75
C ASP A 21 3.42 -7.11 15.94
N ALA A 22 3.93 -7.27 17.16
CA ALA A 22 3.12 -7.10 18.37
C ALA A 22 2.63 -5.65 18.55
N ALA A 23 3.44 -4.65 18.21
CA ALA A 23 3.01 -3.26 18.22
C ALA A 23 1.89 -2.99 17.18
N CYS A 24 2.00 -3.54 15.97
CA CYS A 24 0.94 -3.49 14.97
C CYS A 24 -0.37 -4.12 15.48
N ASN A 25 -0.29 -5.27 16.15
CA ASN A 25 -1.46 -5.89 16.79
C ASN A 25 -2.06 -5.02 17.89
N ALA A 26 -1.22 -4.37 18.70
CA ALA A 26 -1.67 -3.44 19.72
C ALA A 26 -2.42 -2.24 19.11
N ILE A 27 -1.91 -1.66 18.02
CA ILE A 27 -2.56 -0.57 17.27
C ILE A 27 -3.91 -1.05 16.71
N ALA A 28 -3.94 -2.23 16.08
CA ALA A 28 -5.17 -2.78 15.51
C ALA A 28 -6.27 -2.93 16.57
N LYS A 29 -5.90 -3.37 17.78
CA LYS A 29 -6.81 -3.63 18.91
C LYS A 29 -7.20 -2.40 19.72
N HIS A 30 -6.25 -1.51 20.00
CA HIS A 30 -6.43 -0.38 20.91
C HIS A 30 -6.67 0.95 20.19
N GLY A 31 -6.50 0.99 18.88
CA GLY A 31 -6.63 2.19 18.07
C GLY A 31 -5.31 2.96 17.93
N PRO A 32 -5.35 4.09 17.22
CA PRO A 32 -4.15 4.85 16.85
C PRO A 32 -3.52 5.64 18.01
N ASP A 33 -4.25 5.85 19.10
CA ASP A 33 -3.74 6.51 20.32
C ASP A 33 -3.04 5.54 21.29
N VAL A 34 -2.73 4.32 20.83
CA VAL A 34 -2.11 3.27 21.65
C VAL A 34 -0.78 3.72 22.26
N SER A 35 -0.59 3.45 23.55
CA SER A 35 0.63 3.81 24.25
C SER A 35 1.75 2.78 24.06
N VAL A 36 3.00 3.20 24.29
CA VAL A 36 4.15 2.28 24.27
C VAL A 36 4.02 1.21 25.36
N GLU A 37 3.36 1.52 26.48
CA GLU A 37 3.02 0.54 27.51
C GLU A 37 2.13 -0.57 26.98
N GLN A 38 1.07 -0.22 26.26
CA GLN A 38 0.15 -1.20 25.67
C GLN A 38 0.84 -2.03 24.58
N MET A 39 1.69 -1.42 23.76
CA MET A 39 2.52 -2.17 22.79
C MET A 39 3.46 -3.15 23.48
N ALA A 40 4.10 -2.75 24.59
CA ALA A 40 4.99 -3.62 25.34
C ALA A 40 4.23 -4.79 26.00
N GLU A 41 3.02 -4.52 26.52
CA GLU A 41 2.12 -5.52 27.08
C GLU A 41 1.70 -6.54 26.02
N GLU A 42 1.27 -6.10 24.84
CA GLU A 42 0.92 -6.98 23.71
C GLU A 42 2.13 -7.82 23.25
N ALA A 43 3.34 -7.25 23.31
CA ALA A 43 4.58 -7.96 23.04
C ALA A 43 5.07 -8.90 24.16
N GLY A 44 4.38 -8.93 25.31
CA GLY A 44 4.76 -9.73 26.48
C GLY A 44 6.10 -9.32 27.10
N VAL A 45 6.49 -8.05 26.99
CA VAL A 45 7.75 -7.51 27.52
C VAL A 45 7.52 -6.26 28.38
N ALA A 46 8.45 -5.98 29.29
CA ALA A 46 8.43 -4.71 30.02
C ALA A 46 8.88 -3.55 29.11
N ARG A 47 8.33 -2.34 29.32
CA ARG A 47 8.71 -1.11 28.57
C ARG A 47 10.23 -0.89 28.45
N PRO A 48 11.05 -1.02 29.52
CA PRO A 48 12.50 -0.86 29.38
C PRO A 48 13.17 -1.94 28.52
N ARG A 49 12.54 -3.12 28.36
CA ARG A 49 13.05 -4.20 27.51
C ARG A 49 12.73 -3.94 26.03
N LEU A 50 11.60 -3.29 25.73
CA LEU A 50 11.25 -2.87 24.37
C LEU A 50 12.28 -1.87 23.85
N TYR A 51 12.60 -0.82 24.61
CA TYR A 51 13.63 0.18 24.26
C TYR A 51 15.08 -0.36 24.21
N LYS A 52 15.33 -1.64 24.51
CA LYS A 52 16.64 -2.25 24.20
C LYS A 52 16.83 -2.54 22.71
N TYR A 53 15.73 -2.58 21.96
CA TYR A 53 15.71 -2.90 20.52
C TYR A 53 15.47 -1.68 19.64
N PHE A 54 15.08 -0.54 20.24
CA PHE A 54 14.78 0.71 19.57
C PHE A 54 15.52 1.86 20.24
N ASN A 55 16.09 2.77 19.46
CA ASN A 55 16.87 3.90 19.98
C ASN A 55 15.98 4.90 20.74
N ASP A 56 14.77 5.14 20.23
CA ASP A 56 13.76 6.03 20.81
C ASP A 56 12.36 5.67 20.26
N THR A 57 11.36 6.49 20.59
CA THR A 57 9.98 6.31 20.12
C THR A 57 9.85 6.56 18.60
N GLY A 58 10.69 7.42 18.01
CA GLY A 58 10.71 7.66 16.57
C GLY A 58 11.22 6.45 15.80
N ASP A 59 12.27 5.78 16.30
CA ASP A 59 12.80 4.53 15.74
C ASP A 59 11.77 3.39 15.79
N LEU A 60 10.99 3.29 16.87
CA LEU A 60 9.85 2.36 16.94
C LEU A 60 8.76 2.70 15.93
N GLY A 61 8.38 3.98 15.84
CA GLY A 61 7.37 4.45 14.89
C GLY A 61 7.76 4.21 13.44
N ALA A 62 9.02 4.47 13.08
CA ALA A 62 9.56 4.18 11.75
C ALA A 62 9.53 2.69 11.42
N ALA A 63 9.88 1.82 12.37
CA ALA A 63 9.83 0.38 12.19
C ALA A 63 8.39 -0.14 12.02
N ILE A 64 7.44 0.41 12.79
CA ILE A 64 6.00 0.11 12.62
C ILE A 64 5.54 0.53 11.23
N ALA A 65 5.93 1.73 10.80
CA ALA A 65 5.56 2.25 9.49
C ALA A 65 6.11 1.38 8.36
N GLU A 66 7.40 1.00 8.42
CA GLU A 66 8.01 0.06 7.47
C GLU A 66 7.26 -1.27 7.44
N ARG A 67 6.89 -1.82 8.61
CA ARG A 67 6.14 -3.08 8.66
C ARG A 67 4.75 -2.97 8.03
N VAL A 68 4.04 -1.88 8.27
CA VAL A 68 2.72 -1.66 7.66
C VAL A 68 2.86 -1.45 6.14
N ALA A 69 3.91 -0.77 5.69
CA ALA A 69 4.24 -0.66 4.26
C ALA A 69 4.48 -2.02 3.60
N GLU A 70 5.22 -2.93 4.27
CA GLU A 70 5.37 -4.31 3.83
C GLU A 70 4.02 -5.02 3.74
N MET A 71 3.15 -4.90 4.76
CA MET A 71 1.82 -5.51 4.75
C MET A 71 0.96 -5.05 3.56
N VAL A 72 0.93 -3.75 3.27
CA VAL A 72 0.22 -3.21 2.09
C VAL A 72 0.82 -3.76 0.80
N THR A 73 2.15 -3.80 0.71
CA THR A 73 2.85 -4.27 -0.49
C THR A 73 2.60 -5.76 -0.73
N ASP A 74 2.59 -6.57 0.33
CA ASP A 74 2.30 -8.01 0.28
C ASP A 74 0.85 -8.25 -0.15
N GLU A 75 -0.10 -7.47 0.37
CA GLU A 75 -1.52 -7.57 0.00
C GLU A 75 -1.74 -7.21 -1.48
N LEU A 76 -1.03 -6.19 -1.97
CA LEU A 76 -1.11 -5.77 -3.37
C LEU A 76 -0.24 -6.62 -4.30
N ALA A 77 0.62 -7.51 -3.79
CA ALA A 77 1.54 -8.30 -4.61
C ALA A 77 0.87 -9.12 -5.73
N PRO A 78 -0.30 -9.77 -5.51
CA PRO A 78 -1.00 -10.50 -6.56
C PRO A 78 -1.41 -9.61 -7.75
N MET A 79 -1.59 -8.31 -7.52
CA MET A 79 -1.97 -7.35 -8.55
C MET A 79 -0.86 -7.06 -9.56
N PHE A 80 0.39 -7.42 -9.24
CA PHE A 80 1.54 -7.18 -10.12
C PHE A 80 1.72 -8.24 -11.20
N ASN A 81 0.89 -9.29 -11.20
CA ASN A 81 0.77 -10.22 -12.31
C ASN A 81 -0.67 -10.19 -12.86
N PRO A 82 -1.12 -9.06 -13.40
CA PRO A 82 -2.49 -8.91 -13.81
C PRO A 82 -2.84 -9.82 -14.97
N SER A 83 -4.06 -10.33 -14.94
CA SER A 83 -4.67 -11.11 -16.02
C SER A 83 -6.11 -10.65 -16.20
N GLY A 84 -6.66 -10.87 -17.39
CA GLY A 84 -8.03 -10.47 -17.72
C GLY A 84 -8.12 -9.09 -18.38
N THR A 85 -9.28 -8.45 -18.21
CA THR A 85 -9.61 -7.18 -18.85
C THR A 85 -9.09 -5.97 -18.04
N PRO A 86 -8.92 -4.78 -18.65
CA PRO A 86 -8.56 -3.56 -17.92
C PRO A 86 -9.47 -3.29 -16.73
N ARG A 87 -10.78 -3.53 -16.88
CA ARG A 87 -11.75 -3.33 -15.80
C ARG A 87 -11.53 -4.28 -14.63
N GLU A 88 -11.26 -5.55 -14.92
CA GLU A 88 -10.93 -6.55 -13.90
C GLU A 88 -9.65 -6.19 -13.14
N MET A 89 -8.63 -5.72 -13.87
CA MET A 89 -7.36 -5.28 -13.28
C MET A 89 -7.54 -4.06 -12.37
N ILE A 90 -8.28 -3.05 -12.82
CA ILE A 90 -8.59 -1.85 -12.02
C ILE A 90 -9.38 -2.25 -10.77
N ARG A 91 -10.41 -3.08 -10.93
CA ARG A 91 -11.26 -3.51 -9.81
C ARG A 91 -10.48 -4.30 -8.78
N ALA A 92 -9.64 -5.22 -9.20
CA ALA A 92 -8.85 -6.02 -8.28
C ALA A 92 -7.81 -5.15 -7.54
N ALA A 93 -7.18 -4.16 -8.20
CA ALA A 93 -6.23 -3.25 -7.56
C ALA A 93 -6.90 -2.36 -6.50
N ILE A 94 -8.00 -1.71 -6.88
CA ILE A 94 -8.74 -0.80 -6.01
C ILE A 94 -9.39 -1.58 -4.88
N GLY A 95 -10.02 -2.72 -5.18
CA GLY A 95 -10.66 -3.59 -4.19
C GLY A 95 -9.67 -4.13 -3.15
N ALA A 96 -8.47 -4.57 -3.57
CA ALA A 96 -7.43 -4.99 -2.63
C ALA A 96 -7.03 -3.85 -1.68
N HIS A 97 -6.85 -2.63 -2.21
CA HIS A 97 -6.53 -1.47 -1.38
C HIS A 97 -7.67 -1.07 -0.42
N THR A 98 -8.90 -0.96 -0.91
CA THR A 98 -10.05 -0.54 -0.11
C THR A 98 -10.39 -1.56 0.98
N ASN A 99 -10.31 -2.86 0.67
CA ASN A 99 -10.48 -3.94 1.65
C ASN A 99 -9.40 -3.90 2.72
N TRP A 100 -8.12 -3.81 2.33
CA TRP A 100 -7.01 -3.71 3.28
C TRP A 100 -7.20 -2.51 4.22
N LEU A 101 -7.59 -1.36 3.64
CA LEU A 101 -7.84 -0.16 4.43
C LEU A 101 -8.97 -0.39 5.43
N ALA A 102 -10.11 -0.93 4.98
CA ALA A 102 -11.26 -1.25 5.83
C ALA A 102 -10.91 -2.22 6.97
N GLU A 103 -10.09 -3.23 6.70
CA GLU A 103 -9.64 -4.20 7.71
C GLU A 103 -8.60 -3.61 8.67
N HIS A 104 -7.80 -2.63 8.23
CA HIS A 104 -6.64 -2.12 8.97
C HIS A 104 -6.72 -0.61 9.28
N GLY A 105 -7.93 -0.06 9.37
CA GLY A 105 -8.14 1.39 9.53
C GLY A 105 -7.44 2.01 10.75
N ASN A 106 -7.26 1.27 11.84
CA ASN A 106 -6.50 1.74 13.00
C ASN A 106 -4.99 1.88 12.70
N LEU A 107 -4.41 0.97 11.93
CA LEU A 107 -3.02 1.06 11.48
C LEU A 107 -2.84 2.25 10.53
N TYR A 108 -3.75 2.42 9.57
CA TYR A 108 -3.73 3.56 8.66
C TYR A 108 -3.83 4.90 9.42
N ARG A 109 -4.78 5.02 10.35
CA ARG A 109 -4.94 6.23 11.17
C ARG A 109 -3.70 6.50 12.03
N TYR A 110 -3.08 5.46 12.58
CA TYR A 110 -1.82 5.58 13.33
C TYR A 110 -0.71 6.14 12.44
N LEU A 111 -0.54 5.62 11.22
CA LEU A 111 0.46 6.14 10.29
C LEU A 111 0.19 7.59 9.92
N SER A 112 -1.06 7.96 9.62
CA SER A 112 -1.41 9.34 9.25
C SER A 112 -1.08 10.32 10.36
N MET A 113 -1.33 9.96 11.63
CA MET A 113 -1.00 10.78 12.80
C MET A 113 0.51 10.91 13.06
N ASN A 114 1.28 9.83 12.82
CA ASN A 114 2.70 9.75 13.19
C ASN A 114 3.68 10.02 12.02
N SER A 115 3.18 10.10 10.78
CA SER A 115 3.98 10.40 9.58
C SER A 115 4.60 11.81 9.58
N ALA A 116 4.10 12.72 10.42
CA ALA A 116 4.56 14.11 10.54
C ALA A 116 5.67 14.32 11.58
N THR A 117 6.00 13.31 12.40
CA THR A 117 6.83 13.47 13.61
C THR A 117 8.24 12.87 13.51
N GLY A 118 8.61 12.25 12.39
CA GLY A 118 9.95 11.68 12.21
C GLY A 118 10.99 12.72 11.77
N GLU A 119 12.10 12.85 12.51
CA GLU A 119 13.25 13.72 12.18
C GLU A 119 13.88 13.43 10.80
N ALA A 120 13.56 12.28 10.17
CA ALA A 120 14.05 11.90 8.85
C ALA A 120 13.17 12.35 7.67
N GLY A 121 12.02 13.01 7.89
CA GLY A 121 11.18 13.55 6.80
C GLY A 121 10.63 12.52 5.79
N GLN A 122 10.82 11.22 6.06
CA GLN A 122 10.30 10.12 5.25
C GLN A 122 8.88 9.84 5.69
N ASN A 123 7.92 10.33 4.90
CA ASN A 123 6.53 9.96 5.08
C ASN A 123 6.36 8.56 4.48
N VAL A 124 6.34 7.52 5.32
CA VAL A 124 6.22 6.13 4.88
C VAL A 124 4.95 5.89 4.06
N ILE A 125 3.87 6.62 4.34
CA ILE A 125 2.66 6.60 3.50
C ILE A 125 3.01 7.11 2.08
N THR A 126 3.78 8.20 1.97
CA THR A 126 4.30 8.68 0.67
C THR A 126 5.22 7.66 -0.02
N ASP A 127 6.03 6.92 0.74
CA ASP A 127 6.89 5.87 0.16
C ASP A 127 6.08 4.69 -0.37
N VAL A 128 5.07 4.23 0.37
CA VAL A 128 4.11 3.19 -0.09
C VAL A 128 3.36 3.66 -1.33
N LYS A 129 2.81 4.88 -1.33
CA LYS A 129 2.18 5.49 -2.53
C LYS A 129 3.13 5.46 -3.71
N THR A 130 4.39 5.82 -3.48
CA THR A 130 5.40 5.89 -4.52
C THR A 130 5.72 4.51 -5.08
N VAL A 131 5.80 3.48 -4.24
CA VAL A 131 5.98 2.08 -4.67
C VAL A 131 4.79 1.64 -5.53
N ILE A 132 3.56 1.82 -5.03
CA ILE A 132 2.35 1.44 -5.75
C ILE A 132 2.25 2.19 -7.08
N ALA A 133 2.44 3.51 -7.08
CA ALA A 133 2.39 4.32 -8.29
C ALA A 133 3.45 3.88 -9.32
N ARG A 134 4.66 3.53 -8.90
CA ARG A 134 5.69 2.99 -9.81
C ARG A 134 5.29 1.65 -10.42
N GLN A 135 4.63 0.77 -9.66
CA GLN A 135 4.15 -0.51 -10.20
C GLN A 135 3.02 -0.29 -11.21
N VAL A 136 2.07 0.61 -10.90
CA VAL A 136 1.02 1.03 -11.84
C VAL A 136 1.62 1.60 -13.13
N ILE A 137 2.65 2.46 -13.02
CA ILE A 137 3.40 2.98 -14.18
C ILE A 137 4.01 1.84 -14.98
N GLY A 138 4.66 0.87 -14.33
CA GLY A 138 5.29 -0.27 -15.01
C GLY A 138 4.28 -1.12 -15.81
N LEU A 139 3.10 -1.36 -15.24
CA LEU A 139 2.01 -2.07 -15.95
C LEU A 139 1.54 -1.29 -17.18
N PHE A 140 1.31 0.01 -17.04
CA PHE A 140 0.91 0.85 -18.18
C PHE A 140 2.00 0.96 -19.23
N GLN A 141 3.26 1.09 -18.83
CA GLN A 141 4.40 1.14 -19.77
C GLN A 141 4.52 -0.15 -20.55
N HIS A 142 4.44 -1.31 -19.88
CA HIS A 142 4.48 -2.61 -20.55
C HIS A 142 3.38 -2.75 -21.61
N PHE A 143 2.19 -2.24 -21.31
CA PHE A 143 1.08 -2.23 -22.26
C PHE A 143 1.31 -1.23 -23.42
N LEU A 144 1.69 0.00 -23.13
CA LEU A 144 1.83 1.07 -24.12
C LEU A 144 3.05 0.91 -25.04
N ASP A 145 4.07 0.18 -24.58
CA ASP A 145 5.21 -0.22 -25.40
C ASP A 145 4.76 -1.04 -26.62
N GLN A 146 3.66 -1.82 -26.51
CA GLN A 146 3.10 -2.57 -27.64
C GLN A 146 2.55 -1.64 -28.74
N PHE A 147 2.15 -0.42 -28.36
CA PHE A 147 1.68 0.61 -29.29
C PHE A 147 2.80 1.56 -29.72
N GLY A 148 4.02 1.40 -29.19
CA GLY A 148 5.15 2.28 -29.45
C GLY A 148 4.97 3.71 -28.91
N ILE A 149 4.13 3.89 -27.89
CA ILE A 149 3.78 5.21 -27.34
C ILE A 149 4.29 5.32 -25.91
N GLN A 150 4.91 6.46 -25.58
CA GLN A 150 5.39 6.78 -24.24
C GLN A 150 4.83 8.15 -23.81
N PRO A 151 3.59 8.20 -23.28
CA PRO A 151 2.96 9.45 -22.89
C PRO A 151 3.73 10.12 -21.74
N PRO A 152 4.21 11.38 -21.88
CA PRO A 152 4.88 12.09 -20.78
C PRO A 152 3.97 12.29 -19.55
N VAL A 153 2.65 12.20 -19.74
CA VAL A 153 1.65 12.33 -18.66
C VAL A 153 1.43 11.04 -17.87
N MET A 154 2.05 9.92 -18.24
CA MET A 154 1.77 8.62 -17.59
C MET A 154 2.16 8.61 -16.12
N GLN A 155 3.31 9.19 -15.78
CA GLN A 155 3.75 9.30 -14.39
C GLN A 155 2.78 10.15 -13.55
N PRO A 156 2.47 11.42 -13.89
CA PRO A 156 1.54 12.21 -13.09
C PRO A 156 0.13 11.62 -13.06
N LEU A 157 -0.32 10.92 -14.12
CA LEU A 157 -1.60 10.22 -14.13
C LEU A 157 -1.64 9.09 -13.09
N ALA A 158 -0.62 8.23 -13.05
CA ALA A 158 -0.55 7.14 -12.08
C ALA A 158 -0.51 7.64 -10.63
N PHE A 159 0.29 8.68 -10.35
CA PHE A 159 0.29 9.32 -9.02
C PHE A 159 -1.06 9.97 -8.70
N GLY A 160 -1.72 10.57 -9.68
CA GLY A 160 -3.06 11.15 -9.52
C GLY A 160 -4.12 10.10 -9.18
N ILE A 161 -4.12 8.95 -9.85
CA ILE A 161 -5.03 7.83 -9.58
C ILE A 161 -4.78 7.26 -8.17
N VAL A 162 -3.53 7.00 -7.81
CA VAL A 162 -3.18 6.51 -6.45
C VAL A 162 -3.64 7.50 -5.39
N GLY A 163 -3.37 8.79 -5.59
CA GLY A 163 -3.81 9.84 -4.67
C GLY A 163 -5.33 9.96 -4.57
N LEU A 164 -6.06 9.80 -5.68
CA LEU A 164 -7.52 9.78 -5.70
C LEU A 164 -8.06 8.63 -4.85
N VAL A 165 -7.63 7.40 -5.15
CA VAL A 165 -8.08 6.18 -4.45
C VAL A 165 -7.84 6.29 -2.95
N GLU A 166 -6.63 6.66 -2.56
CA GLU A 166 -6.24 6.75 -1.15
C GLU A 166 -6.97 7.88 -0.41
N SER A 167 -7.11 9.06 -1.02
CA SER A 167 -7.79 10.19 -0.38
C SER A 167 -9.28 9.91 -0.20
N SER A 168 -9.92 9.31 -1.21
CA SER A 168 -11.32 8.90 -1.14
C SER A 168 -11.53 7.81 -0.10
N ALA A 169 -10.68 6.78 -0.08
CA ALA A 169 -10.78 5.69 0.88
C ALA A 169 -10.52 6.18 2.31
N GLY A 170 -9.52 7.05 2.52
CA GLY A 170 -9.25 7.67 3.81
C GLY A 170 -10.41 8.52 4.31
N SER A 171 -11.00 9.37 3.46
CA SER A 171 -12.18 10.17 3.81
C SER A 171 -13.38 9.29 4.18
N TRP A 172 -13.61 8.22 3.42
CA TRP A 172 -14.71 7.28 3.68
C TRP A 172 -14.53 6.55 5.02
N GLN A 173 -13.30 6.24 5.43
CA GLN A 173 -13.06 5.63 6.75
C GLN A 173 -13.39 6.56 7.91
N GLU A 174 -13.22 7.87 7.73
CA GLU A 174 -13.53 8.86 8.76
C GLU A 174 -15.04 9.10 8.87
N ASP A 175 -15.71 9.21 7.72
CA ASP A 175 -17.15 9.38 7.63
C ASP A 175 -17.69 8.70 6.35
N PRO A 176 -18.26 7.48 6.48
CA PRO A 176 -18.81 6.77 5.33
C PRO A 176 -20.05 7.44 4.72
N ASP A 177 -20.74 8.32 5.44
CA ASP A 177 -22.01 8.97 5.04
C ASP A 177 -23.04 8.01 4.39
N GLY A 178 -23.12 6.78 4.90
CA GLY A 178 -24.04 5.74 4.40
C GLY A 178 -23.59 5.01 3.12
N LEU A 179 -22.45 5.37 2.53
CA LEU A 179 -21.84 4.67 1.40
C LEU A 179 -21.17 3.37 1.87
N THR A 180 -21.43 2.26 1.20
CA THR A 180 -20.75 0.98 1.47
C THR A 180 -19.35 0.94 0.84
N LEU A 181 -18.50 0.02 1.32
CA LEU A 181 -17.16 -0.20 0.75
C LEU A 181 -17.21 -0.65 -0.71
N ASP A 182 -18.20 -1.49 -1.05
CA ASP A 182 -18.42 -1.98 -2.42
C ASP A 182 -18.81 -0.82 -3.34
N GLU A 183 -19.76 0.02 -2.91
CA GLU A 183 -20.17 1.20 -3.69
C GLU A 183 -19.01 2.19 -3.88
N LEU A 184 -18.21 2.45 -2.84
CA LEU A 184 -17.00 3.26 -2.96
C LEU A 184 -16.03 2.66 -3.99
N THR A 185 -15.80 1.35 -3.91
CA THR A 185 -14.90 0.62 -4.80
C THR A 185 -15.38 0.73 -6.26
N ASP A 186 -16.68 0.59 -6.51
CA ASP A 186 -17.29 0.76 -7.83
C ASP A 186 -17.05 2.17 -8.38
N TRP A 187 -17.33 3.21 -7.59
CA TRP A 187 -17.08 4.61 -7.99
C TRP A 187 -15.61 4.88 -8.30
N LEU A 188 -14.70 4.36 -7.49
CA LEU A 188 -13.26 4.49 -7.70
C LEU A 188 -12.80 3.79 -8.99
N CYS A 189 -13.38 2.62 -9.31
CA CYS A 189 -13.11 1.93 -10.57
C CYS A 189 -13.54 2.77 -11.77
N ASP A 190 -14.75 3.33 -11.72
CA ASP A 190 -15.32 4.14 -12.80
C ASP A 190 -14.50 5.42 -13.03
N TRP A 191 -14.14 6.15 -11.97
CA TRP A 191 -13.31 7.35 -12.08
C TRP A 191 -11.91 7.03 -12.60
N THR A 192 -11.31 5.94 -12.12
CA THR A 192 -10.00 5.49 -12.58
C THR A 192 -10.03 5.15 -14.06
N TRP A 193 -11.03 4.39 -14.50
CA TRP A 193 -11.21 4.08 -15.92
C TRP A 193 -11.40 5.34 -16.76
N CYS A 194 -12.26 6.28 -16.32
CA CYS A 194 -12.50 7.52 -17.06
C CYS A 194 -11.22 8.35 -17.24
N LEU A 195 -10.37 8.44 -16.21
CA LEU A 195 -9.09 9.15 -16.27
C LEU A 195 -8.11 8.47 -17.23
N LEU A 196 -8.05 7.13 -17.22
CA LEU A 196 -7.21 6.34 -18.09
C LEU A 196 -7.66 6.42 -19.55
N ASP A 197 -8.91 6.08 -19.83
CA ASP A 197 -9.52 6.11 -21.16
C ASP A 197 -9.38 7.49 -21.80
N ARG A 198 -9.70 8.55 -21.05
CA ARG A 198 -9.53 9.92 -21.56
C ARG A 198 -8.08 10.25 -21.90
N SER A 199 -7.14 9.73 -21.11
CA SER A 199 -5.70 9.93 -21.35
C SER A 199 -5.25 9.15 -22.59
N LEU A 200 -5.67 7.90 -22.76
CA LEU A 200 -5.35 7.05 -23.91
C LEU A 200 -5.91 7.62 -25.22
N GLN A 201 -7.18 8.06 -25.22
CA GLN A 201 -7.81 8.70 -26.37
C GLN A 201 -7.08 9.95 -26.84
N SER A 202 -6.44 10.70 -25.93
CA SER A 202 -5.64 11.87 -26.31
C SER A 202 -4.41 11.54 -27.16
N TYR A 203 -3.99 10.27 -27.16
CA TYR A 203 -2.94 9.71 -28.00
C TYR A 203 -3.47 8.86 -29.17
N GLY A 204 -4.79 8.88 -29.41
CA GLY A 204 -5.43 8.09 -30.47
C GLY A 204 -5.52 6.60 -30.18
N ILE A 205 -5.38 6.20 -28.91
CA ILE A 205 -5.55 4.81 -28.47
C ILE A 205 -6.99 4.65 -27.98
N GLU A 206 -7.74 3.78 -28.64
CA GLU A 206 -9.04 3.30 -28.16
C GLU A 206 -8.84 1.93 -27.49
N MET A 207 -9.34 1.79 -26.28
CA MET A 207 -9.23 0.56 -25.49
C MET A 207 -10.63 0.13 -25.06
N ASP A 208 -10.98 -1.11 -25.35
CA ASP A 208 -12.20 -1.72 -24.80
C ASP A 208 -11.87 -2.22 -23.37
N PRO A 209 -12.54 -1.70 -22.33
CA PRO A 209 -12.30 -2.10 -20.94
C PRO A 209 -12.69 -3.55 -20.64
N ASP A 210 -13.50 -4.17 -21.51
CA ASP A 210 -14.07 -5.48 -21.33
C ASP A 210 -13.39 -6.54 -22.24
N LEU A 211 -12.35 -6.15 -22.98
CA LEU A 211 -11.48 -7.07 -23.73
C LEU A 211 -10.13 -7.28 -23.01
N PRO A 212 -9.62 -8.53 -22.94
CA PRO A 212 -8.29 -8.79 -22.39
C PRO A 212 -7.19 -8.01 -23.11
N LEU A 213 -6.23 -7.48 -22.35
CA LEU A 213 -5.09 -6.73 -22.92
C LEU A 213 -4.08 -7.61 -23.65
N LEU A 214 -4.02 -8.89 -23.27
CA LEU A 214 -3.27 -9.93 -23.95
C LEU A 214 -4.30 -11.00 -24.32
N GLU A 215 -4.39 -11.35 -25.61
CA GLU A 215 -4.92 -12.66 -25.96
C GLU A 215 -4.03 -13.65 -25.20
N GLY A 216 -4.58 -14.36 -24.23
CA GLY A 216 -3.85 -15.45 -23.61
C GLY A 216 -3.36 -16.33 -24.75
N ASP A 217 -2.06 -16.59 -24.81
CA ASP A 217 -1.50 -17.57 -25.75
C ASP A 217 -2.41 -18.79 -25.66
N SER A 218 -3.26 -18.94 -26.66
CA SER A 218 -3.94 -20.18 -26.93
C SER A 218 -2.80 -21.10 -27.32
N ALA A 219 -2.22 -21.76 -26.31
CA ALA A 219 -1.31 -22.85 -26.48
C ALA A 219 -2.07 -23.92 -27.28
N GLU A 220 -1.90 -23.84 -28.60
CA GLU A 220 -1.91 -25.00 -29.47
C GLU A 220 -0.91 -26.01 -28.89
N GLU A 221 -1.41 -27.02 -28.19
CA GLU A 221 -1.18 -28.47 -28.45
C GLU A 221 -1.91 -29.36 -27.43
#